data_AF-A0A959KPF7-F1
#
_entry.id   AF-A0A959KPF7-F1
#
_cell.length_a   1.000
_cell.length_b   1.000
_cell.length_c   1.000
_cell.angle_alpha   90.00
_cell.angle_beta   90.00
_cell.angle_gamma   90.00
#
_symmetry.space_group_name_H-M   'P 1'
#
loop_
_entity.id
_entity.type
_entity.pdbx_description
1 polymer ?
#
loop_
_entity_poly.entity_id
_entity_poly.type
_entity_poly.pdbx_seq_one_letter_code
_entity_poly.pdbx_strand_id
1 'polypeptide(L)'
;AATLAPEICVEYDLDPPVFDCPLLFANIGDPCDDGDPCTTNDVVQADCSCAGTFQDSDSDGTCDVLDVCPGSPEPGMPCDDGNPGTTGETVQPDCSCALYDCPVLQLDIGDPCDDGDPCTINDVVQANCNCAGTLQDSDGDGVCDADDLCPGGPEPGTPCD
;
A
#
# COMPACT_ATOMS: atom_id res chain seq x y z
N ALA A 1 82.34 12.35 -36.45
CA ALA A 1 81.73 11.20 -35.77
C ALA A 1 80.37 11.66 -35.24
N ALA A 2 79.29 11.31 -35.94
CA ALA A 2 77.93 11.55 -35.47
C ALA A 2 77.41 10.21 -34.96
N THR A 3 77.26 10.07 -33.64
CA THR A 3 76.67 8.89 -33.01
C THR A 3 75.16 9.08 -33.02
N LEU A 4 74.46 8.31 -33.85
CA LEU A 4 73.01 8.24 -33.84
C LEU A 4 72.56 7.54 -32.54
N ALA A 5 71.66 8.19 -31.80
CA ALA A 5 70.98 7.57 -30.66
C ALA A 5 70.04 6.45 -31.16
N PRO A 6 69.79 5.41 -30.36
CA PRO A 6 68.93 4.30 -30.78
C PRO A 6 67.48 4.79 -30.90
N GLU A 7 66.84 4.54 -32.05
CA GLU A 7 65.40 4.69 -32.18
C GLU A 7 64.71 3.64 -31.31
N ILE A 8 63.99 4.10 -30.29
CA ILE A 8 63.09 3.27 -29.50
C ILE A 8 61.83 3.08 -30.34
N CYS A 9 61.63 1.87 -30.86
CA CYS A 9 60.32 1.44 -31.36
C CYS A 9 59.41 1.19 -30.17
N VAL A 10 58.51 2.13 -29.88
CA VAL A 10 57.38 1.86 -28.99
C VAL A 10 56.31 1.22 -29.87
N GLU A 11 56.08 -0.09 -29.74
CA GLU A 11 54.84 -0.71 -30.22
C GLU A 11 53.72 -0.15 -29.35
N TYR A 12 53.02 0.85 -29.88
CA TYR A 12 51.69 1.16 -29.41
C TYR A 12 50.79 0.05 -29.94
N ASP A 13 50.30 -0.80 -29.05
CA ASP A 13 49.25 -1.76 -29.37
C ASP A 13 48.00 -0.97 -29.78
N LEU A 14 47.76 -0.87 -31.10
CA LEU A 14 46.70 -0.05 -31.70
C LEU A 14 45.38 -0.81 -31.82
N ASP A 15 45.27 -2.01 -31.26
CA ASP A 15 44.03 -2.75 -31.27
C ASP A 15 43.09 -2.11 -30.22
N PRO A 16 41.98 -1.46 -30.65
CA PRO A 16 41.02 -0.91 -29.71
C PRO A 16 40.46 -2.06 -28.86
N PRO A 17 40.22 -1.85 -27.55
CA PRO A 17 39.62 -2.88 -26.71
C PRO A 17 38.31 -3.35 -27.35
N VAL A 18 38.23 -4.66 -27.63
CA VAL A 18 37.04 -5.26 -28.22
C VAL A 18 36.02 -5.43 -27.10
N PHE A 19 35.00 -4.57 -27.10
CA PHE A 19 33.84 -4.69 -26.22
C PHE A 19 32.87 -5.72 -26.77
N ASP A 20 32.30 -6.56 -25.90
CA ASP A 20 31.22 -7.48 -26.26
C ASP A 20 29.99 -6.72 -26.78
N CYS A 21 29.77 -5.50 -26.25
CA CYS A 21 28.70 -4.59 -26.63
C CYS A 21 29.26 -3.26 -27.16
N PRO A 22 29.67 -3.18 -28.44
CA PRO A 22 30.40 -2.04 -28.99
C PRO A 22 29.65 -0.70 -28.94
N LEU A 23 28.32 -0.73 -29.02
CA LEU A 23 27.49 0.49 -28.97
C LEU A 23 27.34 1.05 -27.54
N LEU A 24 27.53 0.22 -26.52
CA LEU A 24 27.50 0.62 -25.11
C LEU A 24 28.90 0.92 -24.55
N PHE A 25 29.96 0.56 -25.30
CA PHE A 25 31.34 0.56 -24.81
C PHE A 25 31.49 -0.23 -23.50
N ALA A 26 30.80 -1.39 -23.42
CA ALA A 26 30.73 -2.24 -22.24
C ALA A 26 30.91 -3.73 -22.61
N ASN A 27 31.31 -4.54 -21.64
CA ASN A 27 31.47 -5.99 -21.74
C ASN A 27 30.31 -6.71 -21.04
N ILE A 28 30.11 -7.98 -21.37
CA ILE A 28 29.11 -8.80 -20.67
C ILE A 28 29.50 -8.94 -19.20
N GLY A 29 28.54 -8.70 -18.30
CA GLY A 29 28.77 -8.69 -16.86
C GLY A 29 29.23 -7.34 -16.29
N ASP A 30 29.47 -6.33 -17.12
CA ASP A 30 29.70 -4.98 -16.63
C ASP A 30 28.43 -4.44 -15.94
N PRO A 31 28.58 -3.67 -14.83
CA PRO A 31 27.45 -3.08 -14.15
C PRO A 31 26.76 -2.05 -15.06
N CYS A 32 25.43 -2.07 -15.06
CA CYS A 32 24.60 -1.09 -15.76
C CYS A 32 23.41 -0.70 -14.88
N ASP A 33 22.46 0.05 -15.42
CA ASP A 33 21.20 0.43 -14.77
C ASP A 33 20.09 0.20 -15.81
N ASP A 34 19.18 -0.74 -15.54
CA ASP A 34 18.07 -1.05 -16.44
C ASP A 34 16.86 -0.11 -16.25
N GLY A 35 16.92 0.75 -15.23
CA GLY A 35 15.89 1.70 -14.85
C GLY A 35 14.69 1.09 -14.13
N ASP A 36 14.68 -0.22 -13.87
CA ASP A 36 13.63 -0.90 -13.12
C ASP A 36 13.95 -0.86 -11.62
N PRO A 37 13.11 -0.22 -10.78
CA PRO A 37 13.36 -0.20 -9.34
C PRO A 37 13.25 -1.58 -8.68
N CYS A 38 12.59 -2.55 -9.33
CA CYS A 38 12.38 -3.90 -8.79
C CYS A 38 13.59 -4.84 -8.97
N THR A 39 14.61 -4.43 -9.71
CA THR A 39 15.81 -5.23 -9.97
C THR A 39 17.01 -4.71 -9.18
N THR A 40 17.93 -5.62 -8.85
CA THR A 40 19.25 -5.26 -8.28
C THR A 40 20.36 -6.00 -8.99
N ASN A 41 21.59 -5.48 -8.86
CA ASN A 41 22.78 -6.04 -9.49
C ASN A 41 22.67 -6.13 -11.02
N ASP A 42 22.24 -5.05 -11.64
CA ASP A 42 22.02 -5.00 -13.08
C ASP A 42 23.34 -5.14 -13.83
N VAL A 43 23.32 -6.02 -14.82
CA VAL A 43 24.50 -6.35 -15.63
C VAL A 43 24.16 -6.36 -17.11
N VAL A 44 25.17 -6.05 -17.93
CA VAL A 44 25.09 -6.18 -19.37
C VAL A 44 24.98 -7.66 -19.73
N GLN A 45 23.89 -8.02 -20.42
CA GLN A 45 23.60 -9.38 -20.86
C GLN A 45 24.28 -9.73 -22.19
N ALA A 46 24.22 -11.00 -22.58
CA ALA A 46 24.81 -11.50 -23.84
C ALA A 46 24.19 -10.90 -25.11
N ASP A 47 22.97 -10.35 -25.01
CA ASP A 47 22.29 -9.62 -26.07
C ASP A 47 22.49 -8.10 -25.98
N CYS A 48 23.39 -7.63 -25.09
CA CYS A 48 23.67 -6.23 -24.81
C CYS A 48 22.52 -5.43 -24.20
N SER A 49 21.46 -6.08 -23.72
CA SER A 49 20.49 -5.44 -22.82
C SER A 49 21.10 -5.28 -21.42
N CYS A 50 20.53 -4.36 -20.63
CA CYS A 50 20.79 -4.28 -19.20
C CYS A 50 19.62 -4.95 -18.48
N ALA A 51 19.91 -5.84 -17.53
CA ALA A 51 18.89 -6.39 -16.64
C ALA A 51 19.51 -6.79 -15.30
N GLY A 52 18.74 -6.65 -14.23
CA GLY A 52 19.10 -7.15 -12.91
C GLY A 52 18.32 -8.36 -12.43
N THR A 53 18.44 -8.62 -11.14
CA THR A 53 17.74 -9.69 -10.42
C THR A 53 16.54 -9.11 -9.71
N PHE A 54 15.34 -9.59 -10.06
CA PHE A 54 14.10 -9.22 -9.38
C PHE A 54 14.14 -9.58 -7.89
N GLN A 55 13.76 -8.63 -7.03
CA GLN A 55 13.71 -8.83 -5.57
C GLN A 55 12.26 -8.91 -5.11
N ASP A 56 11.88 -10.05 -4.54
CA ASP A 56 10.55 -10.34 -4.01
C ASP A 56 10.73 -11.38 -2.89
N SER A 57 10.75 -10.87 -1.66
CA SER A 57 11.15 -11.60 -0.47
C SER A 57 10.11 -12.61 0.00
N ASP A 58 8.83 -12.39 -0.28
CA ASP A 58 7.72 -13.25 0.14
C ASP A 58 7.00 -13.96 -1.01
N SER A 59 7.41 -13.69 -2.25
CA SER A 59 6.96 -14.35 -3.47
C SER A 59 5.48 -14.14 -3.79
N ASP A 60 4.94 -12.98 -3.46
CA ASP A 60 3.55 -12.61 -3.73
C ASP A 60 3.34 -11.97 -5.12
N GLY A 61 4.44 -11.61 -5.79
CA GLY A 61 4.45 -11.01 -7.13
C GLY A 61 4.71 -9.50 -7.15
N THR A 62 4.87 -8.86 -6.00
CA THR A 62 5.28 -7.46 -5.89
C THR A 62 6.72 -7.38 -5.39
N CYS A 63 7.48 -6.44 -5.95
CA CYS A 63 8.88 -6.35 -5.61
C CYS A 63 9.09 -5.62 -4.28
N ASP A 64 10.15 -5.97 -3.54
CA ASP A 64 10.44 -5.49 -2.18
C ASP A 64 10.38 -3.96 -2.00
N VAL A 65 10.69 -3.18 -3.04
CA VAL A 65 10.69 -1.71 -3.00
C VAL A 65 9.30 -1.10 -3.18
N LEU A 66 8.37 -1.85 -3.79
CA LEU A 66 6.97 -1.47 -3.99
C LEU A 66 6.04 -2.22 -3.03
N ASP A 67 6.55 -3.23 -2.33
CA ASP A 67 5.84 -4.01 -1.33
C ASP A 67 5.49 -3.15 -0.11
N VAL A 68 4.19 -3.05 0.15
CA VAL A 68 3.62 -2.35 1.30
C VAL A 68 3.38 -3.32 2.47
N CYS A 69 3.25 -4.62 2.19
CA CYS A 69 2.82 -5.67 3.09
C CYS A 69 3.83 -6.83 3.21
N PRO A 70 4.96 -6.66 3.91
CA PRO A 70 5.99 -7.69 3.99
C PRO A 70 5.48 -9.02 4.55
N GLY A 71 5.55 -10.08 3.75
CA GLY A 71 5.15 -11.43 4.12
C GLY A 71 3.71 -11.78 3.74
N SER A 72 3.02 -10.97 2.94
CA SER A 72 1.62 -11.14 2.57
C SER A 72 1.25 -10.35 1.31
N PRO A 73 0.24 -10.77 0.53
CA PRO A 73 -0.22 -10.04 -0.65
C PRO A 73 -0.59 -8.56 -0.40
N GLU A 74 -0.61 -7.74 -1.47
CA GLU A 74 -0.99 -6.33 -1.37
C GLU A 74 -2.45 -6.08 -0.95
N PRO A 75 -2.74 -4.90 -0.37
CA PRO A 75 -4.11 -4.46 -0.13
C PRO A 75 -5.00 -4.57 -1.37
N GLY A 76 -6.16 -5.20 -1.19
CA GLY A 76 -7.13 -5.49 -2.25
C GLY A 76 -6.92 -6.82 -2.99
N MET A 77 -5.81 -7.52 -2.74
CA MET A 77 -5.59 -8.87 -3.26
C MET A 77 -6.46 -9.88 -2.48
N PRO A 78 -6.97 -10.93 -3.15
CA PRO A 78 -7.73 -11.98 -2.47
C PRO A 78 -6.85 -12.71 -1.46
N CYS A 79 -7.41 -13.07 -0.32
CA CYS A 79 -6.74 -13.83 0.72
C CYS A 79 -7.70 -14.83 1.38
N ASP A 80 -7.23 -15.66 2.31
CA ASP A 80 -8.04 -16.60 3.10
C ASP A 80 -7.65 -16.44 4.58
N ASP A 81 -8.58 -15.99 5.42
CA ASP A 81 -8.38 -15.77 6.86
C ASP A 81 -8.58 -17.07 7.67
N GLY A 82 -8.88 -18.19 6.98
CA GLY A 82 -9.16 -19.49 7.57
C GLY A 82 -10.56 -19.59 8.20
N ASN A 83 -11.40 -18.57 8.08
CA ASN A 83 -12.77 -18.57 8.57
C ASN A 83 -13.73 -19.08 7.49
N PRO A 84 -14.33 -20.28 7.65
CA PRO A 84 -15.27 -20.80 6.66
C PRO A 84 -16.63 -20.07 6.62
N GLY A 85 -16.88 -19.13 7.55
CA GLY A 85 -18.11 -18.34 7.62
C GLY A 85 -18.10 -17.09 6.75
N THR A 86 -16.94 -16.71 6.22
CA THR A 86 -16.75 -15.55 5.35
C THR A 86 -16.35 -16.04 3.95
N THR A 87 -16.64 -15.24 2.93
CA THR A 87 -16.13 -15.47 1.58
C THR A 87 -15.80 -14.14 0.91
N GLY A 88 -14.71 -14.09 0.16
CA GLY A 88 -14.34 -12.91 -0.64
C GLY A 88 -13.45 -11.93 0.12
N GLU A 89 -12.64 -12.46 1.02
CA GLU A 89 -11.66 -11.76 1.84
C GLU A 89 -10.60 -11.10 0.95
N THR A 90 -10.18 -9.93 1.37
CA THR A 90 -9.11 -9.18 0.71
C THR A 90 -8.10 -8.75 1.75
N VAL A 91 -6.84 -8.61 1.35
CA VAL A 91 -5.85 -7.99 2.22
C VAL A 91 -6.25 -6.52 2.43
N GLN A 92 -6.21 -6.08 3.68
CA GLN A 92 -6.58 -4.75 4.10
C GLN A 92 -5.37 -3.80 4.09
N PRO A 93 -5.58 -2.46 4.22
CA PRO A 93 -4.48 -1.50 4.24
C PRO A 93 -3.45 -1.71 5.36
N ASP A 94 -3.80 -2.47 6.39
CA ASP A 94 -2.92 -2.88 7.49
C ASP A 94 -2.27 -4.27 7.28
N CYS A 95 -2.37 -4.82 6.07
CA CYS A 95 -1.84 -6.11 5.65
C CYS A 95 -2.49 -7.32 6.35
N SER A 96 -3.60 -7.11 7.07
CA SER A 96 -4.40 -8.20 7.59
C SER A 96 -5.26 -8.82 6.50
N CYS A 97 -5.46 -10.14 6.57
CA CYS A 97 -6.46 -10.81 5.74
C CYS A 97 -7.79 -10.83 6.48
N ALA A 98 -8.74 -10.02 6.02
CA ALA A 98 -10.08 -9.95 6.59
C ALA A 98 -11.11 -9.54 5.53
N LEU A 99 -12.36 -9.92 5.73
CA LEU A 99 -13.51 -9.33 5.03
C LEU A 99 -14.12 -8.29 5.97
N TYR A 100 -14.17 -7.02 5.56
CA TYR A 100 -14.98 -6.06 6.29
C TYR A 100 -16.42 -6.57 6.37
N ASP A 101 -16.98 -6.69 7.58
CA ASP A 101 -18.38 -7.14 7.75
C ASP A 101 -19.34 -6.26 6.92
N CYS A 102 -18.96 -4.99 6.74
CA CYS A 102 -19.70 -3.99 5.98
C CYS A 102 -18.85 -3.39 4.85
N PRO A 103 -18.76 -4.07 3.67
CA PRO A 103 -17.84 -3.70 2.60
C PRO A 103 -18.03 -2.29 2.01
N VAL A 104 -19.26 -1.77 2.03
CA VAL A 104 -19.56 -0.41 1.55
C VAL A 104 -19.05 0.66 2.51
N LEU A 105 -19.01 0.36 3.81
CA LEU A 105 -18.50 1.26 4.84
C LEU A 105 -17.00 1.10 5.06
N GLN A 106 -16.42 -0.02 4.64
CA GLN A 106 -15.04 -0.42 4.97
C GLN A 106 -14.81 -0.44 6.49
N LEU A 107 -15.79 -0.98 7.22
CA LEU A 107 -15.82 -1.11 8.67
C LEU A 107 -16.36 -2.49 9.07
N ASP A 108 -16.01 -2.92 10.27
CA ASP A 108 -16.48 -4.15 10.91
C ASP A 108 -17.67 -3.88 11.86
N ILE A 109 -18.44 -4.92 12.21
CA ILE A 109 -19.54 -4.78 13.16
C ILE A 109 -18.98 -4.38 14.54
N GLY A 110 -19.51 -3.27 15.07
CA GLY A 110 -19.07 -2.68 16.34
C GLY A 110 -18.03 -1.58 16.19
N ASP A 111 -17.52 -1.33 14.99
CA ASP A 111 -16.64 -0.18 14.75
C ASP A 111 -17.39 1.14 14.98
N PRO A 112 -16.68 2.18 15.48
CA PRO A 112 -17.26 3.50 15.61
C PRO A 112 -17.59 4.08 14.24
N CYS A 113 -18.76 4.71 14.14
CA CYS A 113 -19.20 5.41 12.95
C CYS A 113 -19.94 6.70 13.32
N ASP A 114 -20.50 7.41 12.35
CA ASP A 114 -21.35 8.60 12.56
C ASP A 114 -22.63 8.36 11.74
N ASP A 115 -23.79 8.29 12.41
CA ASP A 115 -25.08 8.08 11.76
C ASP A 115 -25.71 9.38 11.23
N GLY A 116 -25.08 10.52 11.51
CA GLY A 116 -25.49 11.87 11.14
C GLY A 116 -26.68 12.42 11.93
N ASP A 117 -27.18 11.68 12.93
CA ASP A 117 -28.25 12.12 13.82
C ASP A 117 -27.63 12.75 15.09
N PRO A 118 -27.82 14.06 15.34
CA PRO A 118 -27.29 14.70 16.54
C PRO A 118 -27.94 14.20 17.84
N CYS A 119 -29.09 13.51 17.77
CA CYS A 119 -29.79 12.98 18.92
C CYS A 119 -29.21 11.65 19.45
N THR A 120 -28.33 11.00 18.69
CA THR A 120 -27.70 9.73 19.06
C THR A 120 -26.26 9.94 19.53
N ILE A 121 -25.81 9.06 20.43
CA ILE A 121 -24.42 9.00 20.89
C ILE A 121 -23.88 7.58 20.82
N ASN A 122 -22.54 7.48 20.78
CA ASN A 122 -21.79 6.22 20.71
C ASN A 122 -22.20 5.37 19.51
N ASP A 123 -22.23 5.97 18.32
CA ASP A 123 -22.69 5.30 17.12
C ASP A 123 -21.72 4.19 16.71
N VAL A 124 -22.30 3.04 16.38
CA VAL A 124 -21.55 1.84 16.00
C VAL A 124 -22.18 1.18 14.78
N VAL A 125 -21.34 0.51 14.00
CA VAL A 125 -21.80 -0.30 12.86
C VAL A 125 -22.56 -1.51 13.39
N GLN A 126 -23.83 -1.62 12.98
CA GLN A 126 -24.68 -2.73 13.35
C GLN A 126 -24.52 -3.93 12.41
N ALA A 127 -25.08 -5.09 12.81
CA ALA A 127 -25.06 -6.32 12.02
C ALA A 127 -25.73 -6.23 10.63
N ASN A 128 -26.50 -5.17 10.38
CA ASN A 128 -27.11 -4.89 9.07
C ASN A 128 -26.34 -3.81 8.28
N CYS A 129 -25.15 -3.43 8.72
CA CYS A 129 -24.30 -2.41 8.13
C CYS A 129 -24.90 -1.00 8.10
N ASN A 130 -25.82 -0.71 9.01
CA ASN A 130 -26.19 0.67 9.32
C ASN A 130 -25.31 1.19 10.47
N CYS A 131 -24.97 2.46 10.40
CA CYS A 131 -24.51 3.17 11.58
C CYS A 131 -25.73 3.58 12.41
N ALA A 132 -25.73 3.31 13.71
CA ALA A 132 -26.65 3.97 14.62
C ALA A 132 -26.07 4.09 16.02
N GLY A 133 -26.48 5.13 16.74
CA GLY A 133 -26.19 5.29 18.16
C GLY A 133 -27.37 5.04 19.10
N THR A 134 -27.17 5.44 20.34
CA THR A 134 -28.18 5.39 21.40
C THR A 134 -28.82 6.76 21.54
N LEU A 135 -30.15 6.84 21.46
CA LEU A 135 -30.89 8.07 21.70
C LEU A 135 -30.58 8.60 23.10
N GLN A 136 -30.22 9.88 23.18
CA GLN A 136 -29.93 10.56 24.43
C GLN A 136 -31.07 11.55 24.73
N ASP A 137 -31.88 11.20 25.73
CA ASP A 137 -33.01 12.00 26.26
C ASP A 137 -33.00 11.86 27.78
N SER A 138 -32.54 12.90 28.46
CA SER A 138 -32.23 12.91 29.89
C SER A 138 -33.46 13.02 30.77
N ASP A 139 -34.53 13.69 30.32
CA ASP A 139 -35.73 13.95 31.11
C ASP A 139 -36.98 13.18 30.62
N GLY A 140 -36.89 12.53 29.46
CA GLY A 140 -37.87 11.60 28.93
C GLY A 140 -39.11 12.28 28.37
N ASP A 141 -39.02 13.56 28.00
CA ASP A 141 -40.15 14.34 27.50
C ASP A 141 -40.46 14.08 26.00
N GLY A 142 -39.56 13.37 25.31
CA GLY A 142 -39.67 12.98 23.90
C GLY A 142 -38.86 13.85 22.94
N VAL A 143 -38.12 14.84 23.45
CA VAL A 143 -37.12 15.62 22.70
C VAL A 143 -35.72 15.19 23.15
N CYS A 144 -34.80 15.00 22.21
CA CYS A 144 -33.45 14.56 22.54
C CYS A 144 -32.64 15.70 23.16
N ASP A 145 -31.64 15.38 23.99
CA ASP A 145 -30.80 16.36 24.70
C ASP A 145 -30.15 17.40 23.77
N ALA A 146 -29.87 17.03 22.51
CA ALA A 146 -29.26 17.92 21.52
C ALA A 146 -30.22 19.01 21.00
N ASP A 147 -31.52 18.71 20.97
CA ASP A 147 -32.58 19.59 20.50
C ASP A 147 -33.42 20.20 21.66
N ASP A 148 -33.21 19.70 22.88
CA ASP A 148 -33.90 20.12 24.10
C ASP A 148 -33.42 21.51 24.58
N LEU A 149 -34.37 22.43 24.68
CA LEU A 149 -34.17 23.80 25.17
C LEU A 149 -34.34 23.90 26.69
N CYS A 150 -34.92 22.88 27.33
CA CYS A 150 -35.33 22.81 28.72
C CYS A 150 -34.90 21.47 29.39
N PRO A 151 -33.64 21.33 29.87
CA PRO A 151 -33.02 20.06 30.31
C PRO A 151 -33.62 19.28 31.51
N GLY A 152 -34.83 19.60 31.95
CA GLY A 152 -35.48 18.95 33.08
C GLY A 152 -36.98 19.21 33.12
N GLY A 153 -37.58 19.50 31.97
CA GLY A 153 -39.02 19.65 31.86
C GLY A 153 -39.48 19.92 30.42
N PRO A 154 -40.80 19.88 30.21
CA PRO A 154 -41.37 19.90 28.87
C PRO A 154 -40.95 21.10 28.02
N GLU A 155 -40.75 20.86 26.72
CA GLU A 155 -40.39 21.89 25.75
C GLU A 155 -41.36 23.11 25.74
N PRO A 156 -40.87 24.34 25.52
CA PRO A 156 -41.70 25.54 25.48
C PRO A 156 -42.85 25.43 24.48
N GLY A 157 -44.08 25.47 25.00
CA GLY A 157 -45.30 25.36 24.20
C GLY A 157 -46.06 24.04 24.37
N THR A 158 -45.54 23.09 25.16
CA THR A 158 -46.30 21.93 25.62
C THR A 158 -47.43 22.32 26.58
N PRO A 159 -48.62 21.70 26.49
CA PRO A 159 -49.72 21.96 27.42
C PRO A 159 -49.37 21.52 28.83
N CYS A 160 -49.49 22.42 29.80
CA CYS A 160 -49.54 22.07 31.21
C CYS A 160 -50.99 21.83 31.64
N ASP A 161 -51.24 20.71 32.32
CA ASP A 161 -52.48 20.44 33.07
C ASP A 161 -52.40 21.08 34.46
#